data_AF-A0A920KVN2-F1
#
_entry.id   AF-A0A920KVN2-F1
#
_cell.length_a   1.000
_cell.length_b   1.000
_cell.length_c   1.000
_cell.angle_alpha   90.00
_cell.angle_beta   90.00
_cell.angle_gamma   90.00
#
_symmetry.space_group_name_H-M   'P 1'
#
loop_
_entity.id
_entity.type
_entity.pdbx_description
1 polymer ?
#
loop_
_entity_poly.entity_id
_entity_poly.type
_entity_poly.pdbx_seq_one_letter_code
_entity_poly.pdbx_strand_id
1 'polypeptide(L)'
;MTLITSGSPTQKQAWIPKLLAGKGAFALALSEAEAGSDAGALQTRAVKSGKNWKITGRKIWISGAKAALQMVVAARTDSKSRGGKGVTLFLVSPDAKGISMTPLEKIGNRCSLSYDIGFDEVLVSDEARLGVIGEGFDCLKKNTVLCSFWISIGSCWDCTGSCGCCSGTRPGTQTIWPIDWTFSGAST
;
A
#
# COMPACT_ATOMS: atom_id res chain seq x y z
N MET A 1 -0.08 -7.37 1.28
CA MET A 1 1.00 -8.39 1.26
C MET A 1 1.85 -8.39 2.54
N THR A 2 2.30 -7.25 3.09
CA THR A 2 3.02 -7.18 4.40
C THR A 2 2.26 -7.85 5.56
N LEU A 3 0.92 -7.79 5.53
CA LEU A 3 0.06 -8.52 6.47
C LEU A 3 0.23 -10.05 6.39
N ILE A 4 0.48 -10.59 5.20
CA ILE A 4 0.62 -12.05 4.98
C ILE A 4 1.95 -12.53 5.56
N THR A 5 3.02 -11.75 5.38
CA THR A 5 4.36 -12.12 5.87
C THR A 5 4.56 -11.84 7.34
N SER A 6 4.02 -10.73 7.86
CA SER A 6 4.38 -10.19 9.18
C SER A 6 3.18 -10.00 10.12
N GLY A 7 1.96 -10.26 9.68
CA GLY A 7 0.77 -10.17 10.53
C GLY A 7 0.65 -11.34 11.50
N SER A 8 -0.04 -11.12 12.62
CA SER A 8 -0.42 -12.18 13.55
C SER A 8 -1.51 -13.08 12.95
N PRO A 9 -1.71 -14.32 13.46
CA PRO A 9 -2.78 -15.20 13.01
C PRO A 9 -4.16 -14.52 13.07
N THR A 10 -4.45 -13.80 14.16
CA THR A 10 -5.69 -13.06 14.35
C THR A 10 -5.88 -11.95 13.31
N GLN A 11 -4.83 -11.18 13.02
CA GLN A 11 -4.89 -10.14 11.99
C GLN A 11 -5.11 -10.75 10.60
N LYS A 12 -4.45 -11.87 10.28
CA LYS A 12 -4.63 -12.57 9.01
C LYS A 12 -6.07 -13.05 8.84
N GLN A 13 -6.64 -13.68 9.86
CA GLN A 13 -8.04 -14.14 9.85
C GLN A 13 -9.04 -12.99 9.71
N ALA A 14 -8.79 -11.84 10.36
CA ALA A 14 -9.69 -10.69 10.31
C ALA A 14 -9.70 -9.98 8.95
N TRP A 15 -8.55 -9.91 8.26
CA TRP A 15 -8.37 -9.00 7.12
C TRP A 15 -8.17 -9.70 5.77
N ILE A 16 -7.54 -10.87 5.71
CA ILE A 16 -7.30 -11.58 4.45
C ILE A 16 -8.62 -11.91 3.73
N PRO A 17 -9.67 -12.44 4.39
CA PRO A 17 -10.93 -12.74 3.71
C PRO A 17 -11.59 -11.48 3.11
N LYS A 18 -11.49 -10.32 3.79
CA LYS A 18 -12.03 -9.05 3.30
C LYS A 18 -11.28 -8.56 2.05
N LEU A 19 -9.97 -8.75 2.01
CA LEU A 19 -9.13 -8.42 0.85
C LEU A 19 -9.46 -9.32 -0.34
N LEU A 20 -9.59 -10.62 -0.12
CA LEU A 20 -9.95 -11.59 -1.17
C LEU A 20 -11.35 -11.35 -1.72
N ALA A 21 -12.27 -10.88 -0.87
CA ALA A 21 -13.63 -10.49 -1.27
C ALA A 21 -13.70 -9.11 -1.96
N GLY A 22 -12.58 -8.43 -2.20
CA GLY A 22 -12.54 -7.12 -2.87
C GLY A 22 -13.18 -5.98 -2.07
N LYS A 23 -13.35 -6.12 -0.75
CA LYS A 23 -14.01 -5.11 0.10
C LYS A 23 -13.20 -3.83 0.31
N GLY A 24 -11.99 -3.75 -0.25
CA GLY A 24 -11.12 -2.59 -0.18
C GLY A 24 -9.64 -2.99 -0.17
N ALA A 25 -8.78 -1.99 0.01
CA ALA A 25 -7.33 -2.15 0.03
C ALA A 25 -6.73 -1.57 1.32
N PHE A 26 -5.44 -1.84 1.54
CA PHE A 26 -4.66 -1.19 2.60
C PHE A 26 -3.88 -0.04 1.98
N ALA A 27 -3.81 1.10 2.67
CA ALA A 27 -2.94 2.21 2.28
C ALA A 27 -1.63 2.16 3.08
N LEU A 28 -0.50 2.40 2.42
CA LEU A 28 0.81 2.46 3.09
C LEU A 28 1.13 3.91 3.44
N ALA A 29 1.19 4.23 4.73
CA ALA A 29 1.54 5.53 5.26
C ALA A 29 3.00 5.56 5.72
N LEU A 30 3.91 5.73 4.75
CA LEU A 30 5.36 5.71 4.95
C LEU A 30 5.99 7.10 4.80
N SER A 31 5.81 7.72 3.63
CA SER A 31 6.48 8.97 3.24
C SER A 31 6.07 10.17 4.07
N GLU A 32 7.04 11.02 4.37
CA GLU A 32 6.89 12.29 5.08
C GLU A 32 7.45 13.42 4.22
N ALA A 33 7.07 14.68 4.49
CA ALA A 33 7.59 15.83 3.75
C ALA A 33 9.13 15.88 3.78
N GLU A 34 9.72 15.56 4.94
CA GLU A 34 11.17 15.56 5.17
C GLU A 34 11.83 14.19 4.91
N ALA A 35 11.05 13.14 4.63
CA ALA A 35 11.56 11.77 4.48
C ALA A 35 10.82 11.00 3.38
N GLY A 36 11.33 11.10 2.15
CA GLY A 36 10.87 10.37 0.96
C GLY A 36 11.76 9.18 0.62
N SER A 37 12.89 9.45 -0.06
CA SER A 37 13.85 8.42 -0.47
C SER A 37 14.56 7.76 0.71
N ASP A 38 14.93 8.55 1.72
CA ASP A 38 15.39 8.04 3.02
C ASP A 38 14.21 7.88 3.98
N ALA A 39 13.40 6.86 3.73
CA ALA A 39 12.28 6.54 4.60
C ALA A 39 12.73 6.18 6.04
N GLY A 40 14.00 5.83 6.24
CA GLY A 40 14.57 5.55 7.56
C GLY A 40 14.71 6.79 8.44
N ALA A 41 14.68 7.99 7.86
CA ALA A 41 14.74 9.27 8.57
C ALA A 41 13.39 9.78 9.08
N LEU A 42 12.32 8.97 8.99
CA LEU A 42 10.98 9.36 9.42
C LEU A 42 10.93 9.84 10.88
N GLN A 43 10.10 10.85 11.12
CA GLN A 43 9.92 11.57 12.37
C GLN A 43 8.59 11.25 13.07
N THR A 44 7.61 10.67 12.36
CA THR A 44 6.37 10.19 12.99
C THR A 44 6.71 9.24 14.13
N ARG A 45 6.22 9.52 15.34
CA ARG A 45 6.55 8.78 16.56
C ARG A 45 5.35 8.01 17.08
N ALA A 46 5.62 6.87 17.68
CA ALA A 46 4.65 6.08 18.43
C ALA A 46 5.15 5.91 19.86
N VAL A 47 4.45 6.52 20.83
CA VAL A 47 4.82 6.49 22.25
C VAL A 47 3.91 5.50 22.97
N LYS A 48 4.48 4.64 23.81
CA LYS A 48 3.71 3.66 24.57
C LYS A 48 2.87 4.36 25.64
N SER A 49 1.58 4.03 25.69
CA SER A 49 0.58 4.55 26.63
C SER A 49 -0.16 3.37 27.26
N GLY A 50 0.45 2.78 28.29
CA GLY A 50 -0.05 1.56 28.93
C GLY A 50 0.04 0.34 28.00
N LYS A 51 -1.12 -0.23 27.65
CA LYS A 51 -1.24 -1.34 26.68
C LYS A 51 -1.36 -0.87 25.22
N ASN A 52 -1.50 0.44 25.01
CA ASN A 52 -1.71 1.05 23.71
C ASN A 52 -0.50 1.90 23.30
N TRP A 53 -0.56 2.46 22.10
CA TRP A 53 0.38 3.39 21.53
C TRP A 53 -0.36 4.67 21.15
N LYS A 54 0.32 5.81 21.31
CA LYS A 54 -0.11 7.11 20.79
C LYS A 54 0.79 7.48 19.62
N ILE A 55 0.19 7.67 18.45
CA ILE A 55 0.91 8.04 17.23
C ILE A 55 0.78 9.55 17.00
N THR A 56 1.89 10.21 16.77
CA THR A 56 1.93 11.64 16.43
C THR A 56 2.89 11.88 15.29
N GLY A 57 2.45 12.59 14.27
CA GLY A 57 3.26 12.92 13.10
C GLY A 57 2.43 13.32 11.90
N ARG A 58 3.08 13.37 10.73
CA ARG A 58 2.43 13.75 9.47
C ARG A 58 2.99 12.90 8.35
N LYS A 59 2.10 12.42 7.49
CA LYS A 59 2.43 11.60 6.31
C LYS A 59 1.91 12.31 5.07
N ILE A 60 2.60 12.14 3.95
CA ILE A 60 2.23 12.79 2.68
C ILE A 60 2.35 11.80 1.52
N TRP A 61 1.58 12.03 0.46
CA TRP A 61 1.47 11.16 -0.72
C TRP A 61 0.81 9.81 -0.46
N ILE A 62 -0.10 9.74 0.52
CA ILE A 62 -0.73 8.47 0.90
C ILE A 62 -1.92 8.20 -0.03
N SER A 63 -1.71 7.33 -1.00
CA SER A 63 -2.71 6.98 -2.01
C SER A 63 -3.81 6.08 -1.44
N GLY A 64 -5.07 6.44 -1.71
CA GLY A 64 -6.25 5.68 -1.32
C GLY A 64 -6.55 5.67 0.18
N ALA A 65 -5.93 6.54 0.98
CA ALA A 65 -6.02 6.53 2.43
C ALA A 65 -7.45 6.51 2.98
N LYS A 66 -8.32 7.40 2.46
CA LYS A 66 -9.71 7.54 2.91
C LYS A 66 -10.59 6.32 2.62
N ALA A 67 -10.29 5.58 1.55
CA ALA A 67 -11.06 4.39 1.16
C ALA A 67 -10.41 3.08 1.64
N ALA A 68 -9.31 3.16 2.39
CA ALA A 68 -8.59 2.00 2.85
C ALA A 68 -9.36 1.29 3.97
N LEU A 69 -9.33 -0.05 3.99
CA LEU A 69 -9.83 -0.83 5.12
C LEU A 69 -9.05 -0.51 6.40
N GLN A 70 -7.73 -0.37 6.26
CA GLN A 70 -6.78 0.04 7.28
C GLN A 70 -5.58 0.71 6.60
N MET A 71 -4.94 1.64 7.32
CA MET A 71 -3.67 2.23 6.93
C MET A 71 -2.54 1.51 7.67
N VAL A 72 -1.50 1.13 6.93
CA VAL A 72 -0.24 0.63 7.49
C VAL A 72 0.65 1.83 7.75
N VAL A 73 0.71 2.28 8.99
CA VAL A 73 1.45 3.47 9.41
C VAL A 73 2.83 3.07 9.93
N ALA A 74 3.87 3.63 9.33
CA ALA A 74 5.25 3.50 9.81
C ALA A 74 5.56 4.61 10.81
N ALA A 75 5.84 4.24 12.06
CA ALA A 75 6.15 5.17 13.14
C ALA A 75 7.37 4.71 13.94
N ARG A 76 8.19 5.66 14.40
CA ARG A 76 9.35 5.43 15.23
C ARG A 76 8.92 5.18 16.67
N THR A 77 9.25 4.00 17.17
CA THR A 77 9.00 3.59 18.57
C THR A 77 10.24 3.73 19.44
N ASP A 78 11.44 3.70 18.85
CA ASP A 78 12.71 3.95 19.54
C ASP A 78 13.40 5.17 18.94
N SER A 79 13.52 6.24 19.75
CA SER A 79 14.16 7.49 19.36
C SER A 79 15.69 7.42 19.36
N LYS A 80 16.28 6.40 20.00
CA LYS A 80 17.75 6.23 20.06
C LYS A 80 18.28 5.53 18.81
N SER A 81 17.46 4.69 18.18
CA SER A 81 17.83 3.98 16.95
C SER A 81 17.75 4.89 15.72
N ARG A 82 18.76 4.81 14.86
CA ARG A 82 18.85 5.55 13.59
C ARG A 82 18.52 4.68 12.38
N GLY A 83 18.07 5.32 11.31
CA GLY A 83 17.71 4.67 10.05
C GLY A 83 16.49 3.77 10.23
N GLY A 84 16.48 2.64 9.50
CA GLY A 84 15.35 1.70 9.51
C GLY A 84 15.15 0.93 10.82
N LYS A 85 16.14 0.93 11.72
CA LYS A 85 16.02 0.33 13.06
C LYS A 85 15.20 1.26 13.96
N GLY A 86 14.28 0.68 14.73
CA GLY A 86 13.43 1.43 15.67
C GLY A 86 12.14 1.99 15.07
N VAL A 87 11.85 1.65 13.81
CA VAL A 87 10.56 1.91 13.18
C VAL A 87 9.68 0.66 13.28
N THR A 88 8.41 0.88 13.61
CA THR A 88 7.40 -0.15 13.76
C THR A 88 6.21 0.17 12.87
N LEU A 89 5.53 -0.87 12.38
CA LEU A 89 4.33 -0.74 11.56
C LEU A 89 3.07 -0.96 12.41
N PHE A 90 2.05 -0.14 12.19
CA PHE A 90 0.77 -0.23 12.88
C PHE A 90 -0.38 -0.23 11.87
N LEU A 91 -1.42 -1.02 12.15
CA LEU A 91 -2.70 -0.93 11.47
C LEU A 91 -3.54 0.15 12.16
N VAL A 92 -3.93 1.17 11.40
CA VAL A 92 -4.71 2.30 11.89
C VAL A 92 -5.94 2.47 11.01
N SER A 93 -7.11 2.58 11.64
CA SER A 93 -8.34 2.89 10.92
C SER A 93 -8.26 4.30 10.33
N PRO A 94 -8.69 4.53 9.07
CA PRO A 94 -8.74 5.88 8.50
C PRO A 94 -9.63 6.84 9.30
N ASP A 95 -10.66 6.31 9.97
CA ASP A 95 -11.61 7.08 10.77
C ASP A 95 -11.22 7.20 12.25
N ALA A 96 -9.99 6.83 12.63
CA ALA A 96 -9.56 6.93 14.02
C ALA A 96 -9.53 8.39 14.48
N LYS A 97 -9.96 8.63 15.73
CA LYS A 97 -9.93 9.96 16.34
C LYS A 97 -8.50 10.51 16.37
N GLY A 98 -8.35 11.78 16.00
CA GLY A 98 -7.03 12.46 15.92
C GLY A 98 -6.39 12.37 14.54
N ILE A 99 -7.05 11.76 13.55
CA ILE A 99 -6.60 11.77 12.15
C ILE A 99 -7.24 12.93 11.40
N SER A 100 -6.42 13.70 10.71
CA SER A 100 -6.85 14.68 9.71
C SER A 100 -6.34 14.27 8.34
N MET A 101 -7.16 14.43 7.29
CA MET A 101 -6.78 14.08 5.93
C MET A 101 -7.13 15.22 4.96
N THR A 102 -6.15 15.64 4.18
CA THR A 102 -6.31 16.67 3.14
C THR A 102 -5.97 16.04 1.78
N PRO A 103 -6.88 16.05 0.80
CA PRO A 103 -6.58 15.55 -0.53
C PRO A 103 -5.54 16.42 -1.24
N LEU A 104 -4.67 15.80 -2.02
CA LEU A 104 -3.63 16.47 -2.81
C LEU A 104 -4.00 16.49 -4.29
N GLU A 105 -3.86 17.66 -4.90
CA GLU A 105 -3.97 17.86 -6.34
C GLU A 105 -2.75 17.25 -7.06
N LYS A 106 -3.01 16.57 -8.17
CA LYS A 106 -1.97 15.87 -8.96
C LYS A 106 -2.13 16.14 -10.44
N ILE A 107 -0.99 16.24 -11.12
CA ILE A 107 -0.92 16.40 -12.58
C ILE A 107 -1.53 15.16 -13.28
N GLY A 108 -1.29 13.96 -12.75
CA GLY A 108 -1.79 12.69 -13.30
C GLY A 108 -2.25 11.70 -12.22
N ASN A 109 -2.66 10.49 -12.65
CA ASN A 109 -3.19 9.45 -11.77
C ASN A 109 -4.34 9.96 -10.87
N ARG A 110 -5.29 10.69 -11.46
CA ARG A 110 -6.43 11.30 -10.76
C ARG A 110 -7.44 10.28 -10.23
N CYS A 111 -7.45 9.06 -10.78
CA CYS A 111 -8.31 7.97 -10.32
C CYS A 111 -7.92 7.45 -8.92
N SER A 112 -6.66 7.62 -8.51
CA SER A 112 -6.18 7.26 -7.18
C SER A 112 -5.91 8.53 -6.39
N LEU A 113 -6.79 8.93 -5.48
CA LEU A 113 -6.57 10.14 -4.69
C LEU A 113 -5.40 9.94 -3.70
N SER A 114 -4.52 10.93 -3.59
CA SER A 114 -3.44 10.94 -2.60
C SER A 114 -3.74 11.97 -1.52
N TYR A 115 -3.36 11.66 -0.28
CA TYR A 115 -3.68 12.49 0.87
C TYR A 115 -2.41 12.90 1.64
N ASP A 116 -2.46 14.09 2.21
CA ASP A 116 -1.68 14.50 3.36
C ASP A 116 -2.46 14.12 4.62
N ILE A 117 -1.82 13.46 5.56
CA ILE A 117 -2.44 12.89 6.76
C ILE A 117 -1.72 13.38 8.00
N GLY A 118 -2.43 14.08 8.87
CA GLY A 118 -1.98 14.41 10.21
C GLY A 118 -2.43 13.36 11.22
N PHE A 119 -1.53 13.01 12.13
CA PHE A 119 -1.79 12.16 13.29
C PHE A 119 -1.55 12.98 14.56
N ASP A 120 -2.62 13.22 15.32
CA ASP A 120 -2.57 13.88 16.62
C ASP A 120 -2.97 12.91 17.74
N GLU A 121 -1.98 12.48 18.52
CA GLU A 121 -2.09 11.49 19.60
C GLU A 121 -3.04 10.30 19.33
N VAL A 122 -3.02 9.75 18.12
CA VAL A 122 -3.95 8.68 17.70
C VAL A 122 -3.68 7.42 18.51
N LEU A 123 -4.71 6.94 19.22
CA LEU A 123 -4.62 5.76 20.07
C LEU A 123 -4.76 4.47 19.24
N VAL A 124 -3.78 3.57 19.40
CA VAL A 124 -3.70 2.30 18.68
C VAL A 124 -3.35 1.17 19.67
N SER A 125 -4.06 0.04 19.62
CA SER A 125 -3.74 -1.13 20.46
C SER A 125 -2.40 -1.75 20.05
N ASP A 126 -1.65 -2.35 20.99
CA ASP A 126 -0.45 -3.13 20.62
C ASP A 126 -0.79 -4.32 19.71
N GLU A 127 -2.01 -4.84 19.77
CA GLU A 127 -2.49 -5.92 18.89
C GLU A 127 -2.59 -5.48 17.42
N ALA A 128 -2.66 -4.18 17.16
CA ALA A 128 -2.67 -3.62 15.81
C ALA A 128 -1.24 -3.44 15.24
N ARG A 129 -0.20 -3.72 16.03
CA ARG A 129 1.18 -3.73 15.55
C ARG A 129 1.41 -4.89 14.58
N LEU A 130 2.15 -4.61 13.50
CA LEU A 130 2.59 -5.61 12.53
C LEU A 130 4.05 -5.97 12.80
N GLY A 131 4.30 -7.26 13.03
CA GLY A 131 5.65 -7.77 13.29
C GLY A 131 6.23 -7.32 14.62
N VAL A 132 7.55 -7.39 14.74
CA VAL A 132 8.31 -7.05 15.95
C VAL A 132 8.57 -5.53 16.02
N ILE A 133 8.56 -4.98 17.24
CA ILE A 133 8.91 -3.57 17.48
C ILE A 133 10.32 -3.30 16.94
N GLY A 134 10.46 -2.27 16.11
CA GLY A 134 11.73 -1.84 15.55
C GLY A 134 12.15 -2.54 14.25
N GLU A 135 11.38 -3.53 13.77
CA GLU A 135 11.64 -4.30 12.54
C GLU A 135 10.68 -3.92 11.38
N GLY A 136 10.06 -2.74 11.45
CA GLY A 136 9.08 -2.30 10.46
C GLY A 136 9.64 -2.22 9.04
N PHE A 137 10.89 -1.78 8.88
CA PHE A 137 11.55 -1.74 7.57
C PHE A 137 11.83 -3.11 6.99
N ASP A 138 12.20 -4.09 7.81
CA ASP A 138 12.44 -5.45 7.33
C ASP A 138 11.14 -6.15 6.93
N CYS A 139 10.01 -5.76 7.56
CA CYS A 139 8.69 -6.14 7.10
C CYS A 139 8.32 -5.51 5.75
N LEU A 140 8.72 -4.27 5.48
CA LEU A 140 8.45 -3.58 4.21
C LEU A 140 9.30 -4.14 3.06
N LYS A 141 10.61 -4.32 3.27
CA LYS A 141 11.56 -4.79 2.25
C LYS A 141 11.15 -6.12 1.62
N LYS A 142 10.55 -7.02 2.40
CA LYS A 142 10.04 -8.32 1.91
C LYS A 142 9.02 -8.17 0.78
N ASN A 143 8.39 -7.01 0.63
CA ASN A 143 7.29 -6.81 -0.31
C ASN A 143 7.53 -5.71 -1.36
N THR A 144 8.25 -4.64 -1.03
CA THR A 144 8.38 -3.48 -1.94
C THR A 144 9.04 -3.84 -3.28
N VAL A 145 9.95 -4.82 -3.31
CA VAL A 145 10.65 -5.25 -4.53
C VAL A 145 9.70 -5.92 -5.54
N LEU A 146 8.68 -6.63 -5.05
CA LEU A 146 7.79 -7.43 -5.89
C LEU A 146 6.75 -6.56 -6.63
N CYS A 147 6.26 -5.50 -5.98
CA CYS A 147 5.20 -4.65 -6.52
C CYS A 147 5.70 -3.67 -7.59
N SER A 148 6.89 -3.07 -7.41
CA SER A 148 7.47 -2.13 -8.37
C SER A 148 7.83 -2.78 -9.70
N PHE A 149 8.26 -4.04 -9.68
CA PHE A 149 8.70 -4.76 -10.88
C PHE A 149 7.54 -5.03 -11.86
N TRP A 150 6.41 -5.54 -11.36
CA TRP A 150 5.27 -5.92 -12.20
C TRP A 150 4.53 -4.73 -12.80
N ILE A 151 4.39 -3.63 -12.05
CA ILE A 151 3.71 -2.41 -12.54
C ILE A 151 4.53 -1.79 -13.69
N SER A 152 5.85 -1.77 -13.58
CA SER A 152 6.72 -1.19 -14.61
C SER A 152 6.63 -1.95 -15.93
N ILE A 153 6.60 -3.29 -15.89
CA ILE A 153 6.51 -4.12 -17.10
C ILE A 153 5.17 -3.91 -17.81
N GLY A 154 4.05 -3.90 -17.08
CA GLY A 154 2.73 -3.66 -17.64
C GLY A 154 2.62 -2.30 -18.32
N SER A 155 3.09 -1.24 -17.67
CA SER A 155 3.07 0.10 -18.25
C SER A 155 3.95 0.23 -19.51
N CYS A 156 5.08 -0.46 -19.57
CA CYS A 156 5.96 -0.45 -20.74
C CYS A 156 5.32 -1.18 -21.93
N TRP A 157 4.61 -2.28 -21.65
CA TRP A 157 3.86 -3.02 -22.67
C TRP A 157 2.72 -2.18 -23.26
N ASP A 158 1.95 -1.49 -22.41
CA ASP A 158 0.86 -0.61 -22.86
C ASP A 158 1.38 0.56 -23.70
N CYS A 159 2.49 1.18 -23.31
CA CYS A 159 3.14 2.23 -24.11
C CYS A 159 3.61 1.72 -25.46
N THR A 160 4.22 0.54 -25.51
CA THR A 160 4.71 -0.06 -26.77
C THR A 160 3.55 -0.44 -27.69
N GLY A 161 2.47 -1.01 -27.11
CA GLY A 161 1.24 -1.34 -27.85
C GLY A 161 0.52 -0.10 -28.38
N SER A 162 0.47 0.98 -27.59
CA SER A 162 -0.11 2.27 -28.01
C SER A 162 0.72 2.93 -29.11
N CYS A 163 2.06 2.92 -29.00
CA CYS A 163 2.95 3.42 -30.04
C CYS A 163 2.79 2.65 -31.35
N GLY A 164 2.67 1.31 -31.31
CA GLY A 164 2.40 0.50 -32.50
C GLY A 164 1.06 0.80 -33.17
N CYS A 165 0.04 1.16 -32.39
CA CYS A 165 -1.24 1.64 -32.90
C CYS A 165 -1.13 3.04 -33.55
N CYS A 166 -0.36 3.95 -32.95
CA CYS A 166 -0.20 5.33 -33.44
C CYS A 166 0.73 5.44 -34.67
N SER A 167 1.73 4.56 -34.80
CA SER A 167 2.67 4.57 -35.95
C SER A 167 2.09 3.98 -37.23
N GLY A 168 0.81 3.59 -37.26
CA GLY A 168 0.14 3.04 -38.43
C GLY A 168 0.66 1.66 -38.89
N THR A 169 1.74 1.16 -38.29
CA THR A 169 2.17 -0.23 -38.38
C THR A 169 1.24 -1.08 -37.54
N ARG A 170 0.03 -1.37 -38.06
CA ARG A 170 -0.67 -2.58 -37.63
C ARG A 170 0.34 -3.72 -37.81
N PRO A 171 0.75 -4.43 -36.75
CA PRO A 171 1.29 -5.76 -36.96
C PRO A 171 0.15 -6.49 -37.68
N GLY A 172 0.39 -6.92 -38.91
CA GLY A 172 -0.56 -7.74 -39.64
C GLY A 172 -1.06 -8.81 -38.69
N THR A 173 -2.37 -9.01 -38.67
CA THR A 173 -3.07 -10.11 -38.01
C THR A 173 -2.27 -11.40 -38.12
N GLN A 174 -1.42 -11.66 -37.14
CA GLN A 174 -1.01 -13.01 -36.80
C GLN A 174 -1.94 -13.43 -35.68
N THR A 175 -3.03 -14.05 -36.11
CA THR A 175 -3.76 -15.08 -35.37
C THR A 175 -2.72 -16.04 -34.78
N ILE A 176 -2.34 -15.81 -33.53
CA ILE A 176 -1.78 -16.87 -32.70
C ILE A 176 -3.00 -17.50 -32.04
N TRP A 177 -3.17 -18.80 -32.29
CA TRP A 177 -4.24 -19.73 -31.89
C TRP A 177 -5.40 -19.92 -32.91
N PRO A 178 -5.44 -21.04 -33.65
CA PRO A 178 -6.70 -21.64 -34.05
C PRO A 178 -7.21 -22.47 -32.86
N ILE A 179 -8.17 -21.93 -32.10
CA ILE A 179 -9.09 -22.78 -31.36
C ILE A 179 -10.33 -22.89 -32.24
N ASP A 180 -10.39 -24.00 -32.96
CA ASP A 180 -11.53 -24.41 -33.78
C ASP A 180 -12.70 -24.75 -32.84
N TRP A 181 -13.63 -23.81 -32.67
CA TRP A 181 -14.95 -24.08 -32.08
C TRP A 181 -15.94 -24.35 -33.22
N THR A 182 -15.76 -25.46 -33.94
CA THR A 182 -16.83 -26.05 -34.74
C THR A 182 -17.81 -26.77 -33.81
N PHE A 183 -18.82 -26.05 -33.33
CA PHE A 183 -20.06 -26.67 -32.85
C PHE A 183 -20.81 -27.23 -34.07
N SER A 184 -20.60 -28.51 -34.39
CA SER A 184 -21.50 -29.28 -35.23
C SER A 184 -22.33 -30.21 -34.34
N GLY A 185 -23.65 -30.02 -34.37
CA GLY A 185 -24.59 -30.72 -33.50
C GLY A 185 -26.04 -30.27 -33.72
N ALA A 186 -26.56 -30.62 -34.91
CA ALA A 186 -27.95 -30.92 -35.26
C ALA A 186 -29.13 -30.27 -34.49
N SER A 187 -29.81 -29.35 -35.21
CA SER A 187 -31.25 -29.29 -35.52
C SER A 187 -32.34 -29.88 -34.59
N THR A 188 -33.38 -29.04 -34.43
CA THR A 188 -34.83 -29.29 -34.20
C THR A 188 -35.30 -29.74 -32.83
#